data_AF-A0AAW8K8H9-F1
#
_entry.id   AF-A0AAW8K8H9-F1
#
_cell.length_a   1.000
_cell.length_b   1.000
_cell.length_c   1.000
_cell.angle_alpha   90.00
_cell.angle_beta   90.00
_cell.angle_gamma   90.00
#
_symmetry.space_group_name_H-M   'P 1'
#
loop_
_entity.id
_entity.type
_entity.pdbx_description
1 polymer ?
#
loop_
_entity_poly.entity_id
_entity_poly.type
_entity_poly.pdbx_seq_one_letter_code
_entity_poly.pdbx_strand_id
1 'polypeptide(L)' 'GIFDVHLMISEPLRYAKDFAKAGADIITFHLESDSDPDATIQEIHQLGCKAGISIKPNTPAELVKPYLDQV' A
#
# COMPACT_ATOMS: atom_id res chain seq x y z
N GLY A 1 -12.87 1.47 15.74
CA GLY A 1 -11.53 0.85 15.76
C GLY A 1 -10.77 1.34 14.55
N ILE A 2 -9.47 1.10 14.47
CA ILE A 2 -8.70 1.30 13.24
C ILE A 2 -8.26 -0.10 12.79
N PHE A 3 -8.53 -0.45 11.54
CA PHE A 3 -8.05 -1.65 10.89
C PHE A 3 -6.90 -1.31 9.95
N ASP A 4 -5.69 -1.63 10.41
CA ASP A 4 -4.48 -1.56 9.60
C ASP A 4 -4.24 -2.91 8.91
N VAL A 5 -4.31 -2.91 7.58
CA VAL A 5 -4.18 -4.10 6.76
C VAL A 5 -2.84 -4.07 6.04
N HIS A 6 -1.98 -5.03 6.38
CA HIS A 6 -0.71 -5.24 5.70
C HIS A 6 -0.83 -6.33 4.63
N LEU A 7 -0.74 -5.93 3.36
CA LEU A 7 -0.80 -6.82 2.21
C LEU A 7 0.58 -7.37 1.85
N MET A 8 0.82 -8.64 2.19
CA MET A 8 1.98 -9.43 1.75
C MET A 8 1.61 -10.32 0.55
N ILE A 9 1.15 -9.70 -0.54
CA ILE A 9 0.70 -10.36 -1.77
C ILE A 9 1.37 -9.74 -3.01
N SER A 10 1.37 -10.47 -4.12
CA SER A 10 1.99 -10.03 -5.38
C SER A 10 1.30 -8.81 -6.01
N GLU A 11 -0.03 -8.78 -6.05
CA GLU A 11 -0.79 -7.75 -6.79
C GLU A 11 -1.66 -6.88 -5.85
N PRO A 12 -1.10 -6.10 -4.90
CA PRO A 12 -1.91 -5.32 -3.94
C PRO A 12 -2.91 -4.37 -4.60
N LEU A 13 -2.57 -3.76 -5.75
CA LEU A 13 -3.48 -2.89 -6.51
C LEU A 13 -4.81 -3.59 -6.85
N ARG A 14 -4.75 -4.87 -7.21
CA ARG A 14 -5.94 -5.66 -7.58
C ARG A 14 -6.89 -5.89 -6.41
N TYR A 15 -6.36 -5.98 -5.20
CA TYR A 15 -7.11 -6.37 -4.01
C TYR A 15 -7.42 -5.21 -3.06
N ALA A 16 -6.82 -4.03 -3.26
CA ALA A 16 -7.01 -2.85 -2.40
C ALA A 16 -8.50 -2.54 -2.16
N LYS A 17 -9.32 -2.59 -3.22
CA LYS A 17 -10.76 -2.35 -3.14
C LYS A 17 -11.51 -3.36 -2.29
N ASP A 18 -11.12 -4.63 -2.34
CA ASP A 18 -11.79 -5.68 -1.57
C ASP A 18 -11.49 -5.52 -0.07
N PHE A 19 -10.25 -5.15 0.28
CA PHE A 19 -9.88 -4.86 1.67
C PHE A 19 -10.49 -3.56 2.19
N ALA A 20 -10.54 -2.51 1.37
CA ALA A 20 -11.26 -1.28 1.73
C ALA A 20 -12.74 -1.56 2.02
N LYS A 21 -13.42 -2.33 1.16
CA LYS A 21 -14.82 -2.75 1.39
C LYS A 21 -15.00 -3.64 2.62
N ALA A 22 -13.99 -4.43 2.98
CA ALA A 22 -13.99 -5.24 4.18
C ALA A 22 -13.80 -4.41 5.47
N GLY A 23 -13.51 -3.10 5.34
CA GLY A 23 -13.41 -2.16 6.45
C GLY A 23 -11.99 -1.73 6.79
N ALA A 24 -11.01 -1.87 5.88
CA ALA A 24 -9.67 -1.36 6.11
C ALA A 24 -9.67 0.18 6.21
N ASP A 25 -9.00 0.71 7.23
CA ASP A 25 -8.74 2.15 7.39
C ASP A 25 -7.37 2.54 6.81
N ILE A 26 -6.41 1.62 6.89
CA ILE A 26 -5.04 1.77 6.39
C ILE A 26 -4.71 0.51 5.57
N ILE A 27 -4.11 0.69 4.40
CA ILE A 27 -3.62 -0.39 3.56
C ILE A 27 -2.13 -0.16 3.33
N THR A 28 -1.32 -1.05 3.89
CA THR A 28 0.14 -1.08 3.70
C THR A 28 0.52 -2.18 2.72
N PHE A 29 1.33 -1.88 1.71
CA PHE A 29 1.82 -2.86 0.74
C PHE A 29 3.35 -2.85 0.63
N HIS A 30 3.91 -3.90 0.05
CA HIS A 30 5.35 -3.98 -0.17
C HIS A 30 5.77 -3.27 -1.47
N LEU A 31 6.80 -2.42 -1.40
CA LEU A 31 7.38 -1.79 -2.59
C LEU A 31 7.87 -2.83 -3.61
N GLU A 32 8.26 -4.01 -3.14
CA GLU A 32 8.72 -5.12 -3.98
C GLU A 32 7.59 -5.98 -4.55
N SER A 33 6.33 -5.56 -4.42
CA SER A 33 5.20 -6.24 -5.07
C SER A 33 5.25 -6.06 -6.59
N ASP A 34 4.44 -6.83 -7.31
CA ASP A 34 4.35 -6.77 -8.77
C ASP A 34 3.44 -5.62 -9.25
N SER A 35 2.82 -4.86 -8.33
CA SER A 35 1.98 -3.70 -8.66
C SER A 35 2.80 -2.41 -8.81
N ASP A 36 2.34 -1.53 -9.70
CA ASP A 36 2.85 -0.17 -9.82
C ASP A 36 2.60 0.61 -8.51
N PRO A 37 3.65 1.12 -7.81
CA PRO A 37 3.48 1.74 -6.51
C PRO A 37 2.62 3.00 -6.54
N ASP A 38 2.82 3.90 -7.52
CA ASP A 38 2.04 5.14 -7.63
C ASP A 38 0.55 4.85 -7.86
N ALA A 39 0.23 3.94 -8.79
CA ALA A 39 -1.14 3.51 -9.02
C ALA A 39 -1.77 2.84 -7.78
N THR A 40 -0.98 2.06 -7.03
CA THR A 40 -1.44 1.41 -5.80
C THR A 40 -1.77 2.44 -4.72
N ILE A 41 -0.89 3.41 -4.48
CA ILE A 41 -1.10 4.50 -3.51
C ILE A 41 -2.33 5.32 -3.91
N GLN A 42 -2.44 5.69 -5.19
CA GLN A 42 -3.56 6.47 -5.70
C GLN A 42 -4.90 5.73 -5.52
N GLU A 43 -4.98 4.44 -5.85
CA GLU A 43 -6.18 3.64 -5.66
C GLU A 43 -6.57 3.57 -4.16
N ILE A 44 -5.61 3.32 -3.27
CA ILE A 44 -5.86 3.26 -1.82
C ILE A 44 -6.48 4.58 -1.32
N HIS A 45 -5.95 5.73 -1.74
CA HIS A 45 -6.53 7.04 -1.38
C HIS A 45 -7.91 7.27 -1.99
N GLN A 46 -8.15 6.87 -3.23
CA GLN A 46 -9.47 6.98 -3.87
C GLN A 46 -10.54 6.14 -3.15
N LEU A 47 -10.12 5.04 -2.51
CA LEU A 47 -10.98 4.19 -1.69
C LEU A 47 -11.25 4.78 -0.29
N GLY A 48 -10.63 5.91 0.06
CA GLY A 48 -10.78 6.57 1.35
C GLY A 48 -9.91 6.00 2.47
N CYS A 49 -9.00 5.09 2.15
CA CYS A 49 -8.03 4.52 3.07
C CYS A 49 -6.73 5.35 3.08
N LYS A 50 -5.91 5.22 4.12
CA LYS A 50 -4.52 5.72 4.11
C LYS A 50 -3.60 4.67 3.47
N ALA A 51 -2.64 5.12 2.66
CA ALA A 51 -1.64 4.25 2.08
C ALA A 51 -0.40 4.11 2.98
N GLY A 52 0.25 2.94 2.94
CA GLY A 52 1.55 2.72 3.56
C GLY A 52 2.46 1.89 2.64
N ILE A 53 3.76 2.19 2.67
CA ILE A 53 4.77 1.36 2.00
C ILE A 53 5.62 0.65 3.04
N SER A 54 5.72 -0.66 2.91
CA SER A 54 6.70 -1.52 3.58
C SER A 54 7.80 -1.95 2.60
N ILE A 55 8.99 -2.19 3.13
CA ILE A 55 10.12 -2.74 2.39
C ILE A 55 10.72 -3.92 3.14
N LYS A 56 11.24 -4.90 2.40
CA LYS A 56 12.00 -6.04 2.95
C LYS A 56 13.34 -5.54 3.51
N PRO A 57 13.95 -6.29 4.44
CA PRO A 57 15.21 -5.88 5.06
C PRO A 57 16.37 -5.57 4.09
N ASN A 58 16.40 -6.24 2.93
CA ASN A 58 17.46 -6.07 1.93
C ASN A 58 17.15 -4.97 0.90
N THR A 59 15.99 -4.33 0.98
CA THR A 59 15.60 -3.26 0.08
C THR A 59 16.09 -1.93 0.65
N PRO A 60 16.90 -1.16 -0.09
CA PRO A 60 17.38 0.13 0.39
C PRO A 60 16.21 1.08 0.70
N ALA A 61 16.19 1.66 1.91
CA ALA A 61 15.15 2.60 2.34
C ALA A 61 15.03 3.84 1.42
N GLU A 62 16.14 4.21 0.78
CA GLU A 62 16.21 5.27 -0.23
C GLU A 62 15.20 5.10 -1.37
N LEU A 63 14.81 3.86 -1.70
CA LEU A 63 13.83 3.57 -2.75
C LEU A 63 12.41 4.02 -2.40
N VAL A 64 12.12 4.28 -1.12
CA VAL A 64 10.81 4.79 -0.68
C VAL A 64 10.72 6.32 -0.85
N LYS A 65 11.86 7.03 -0.98
CA LYS A 65 11.91 8.50 -1.05
C LYS A 65 10.94 9.14 -2.04
N PRO A 66 10.74 8.61 -3.27
CA PRO A 66 9.81 9.20 -4.24
C PRO A 66 8.34 9.25 -3.76
N TYR A 67 7.98 8.45 -2.77
CA TYR A 67 6.60 8.27 -2.32
C TYR A 67 6.30 8.94 -0.97
N LEU A 68 7.29 9.55 -0.31
CA LEU A 68 7.14 10.07 1.06
C LEU A 68 6.05 11.13 1.21
N ASP A 69 5.85 11.98 0.20
CA ASP A 69 4.81 13.01 0.22
C ASP A 69 3.43 12.47 -0.21
N GLN A 70 3.38 11.22 -0.68
CA GLN A 70 2.16 10.60 -1.18
C GLN A 70 1.47 9.75 -0.12
N VAL A 71 2.19 9.15 0.83
CA VAL A 71 1.67 8.20 1.84
C VAL A 71 1.35 8.84 3.20
#